data_AF-A0A377A212-F1
#
_entry.id   AF-A0A377A212-F1
#
_cell.length_a   1.000
_cell.length_b   1.000
_cell.length_c   1.000
_cell.angle_alpha   90.00
_cell.angle_beta   90.00
_cell.angle_gamma   90.00
#
_symmetry.space_group_name_H-M   'P 1'
#
loop_
_entity.id
_entity.type
_entity.pdbx_description
1 polymer ?
#
loop_
_entity_poly.entity_id
_entity_poly.type
_entity_poly.pdbx_seq_one_letter_code
_entity_poly.pdbx_strand_id
1 'polypeptide(L)' 'MAAISTPTTDIACAKYRYESLHADRVLYYIDSRQHQHLMQAWAIVRKAGYVPESVPLEHHMFGMMLGKDGKPFKTPRGW' A
#
# COMPACT_ATOMS: atom_id res chain seq x y z
N MET A 1 2.86 -22.86 11.41
CA MET A 1 2.13 -21.80 10.67
C MET A 1 3.15 -20.78 10.19
N ALA A 2 3.26 -20.52 8.89
CA ALA A 2 4.14 -19.46 8.38
C ALA A 2 3.43 -18.12 8.56
N ALA A 3 4.00 -17.20 9.34
CA ALA A 3 3.50 -15.83 9.43
C ALA A 3 3.93 -15.09 8.16
N ILE A 4 2.99 -14.80 7.26
CA ILE A 4 3.25 -13.98 6.08
C ILE A 4 3.31 -12.52 6.54
N SER A 5 4.45 -11.87 6.32
CA SER A 5 4.63 -10.45 6.65
C SER A 5 3.95 -9.54 5.64
N THR A 6 3.59 -8.32 6.05
CA THR A 6 2.92 -7.34 5.18
C THR A 6 3.68 -7.03 3.87
N PRO A 7 5.03 -6.94 3.81
CA PRO A 7 5.72 -6.74 2.53
C PRO A 7 5.51 -7.92 1.56
N THR A 8 5.44 -9.14 2.10
CA THR A 8 5.25 -10.35 1.29
C THR A 8 3.88 -10.33 0.61
N THR A 9 2.85 -9.91 1.35
CA THR A 9 1.50 -9.74 0.81
C THR A 9 1.43 -8.61 -0.21
N ASP A 10 2.10 -7.48 0.02
CA ASP A 10 2.10 -6.35 -0.92
C ASP A 10 2.75 -6.69 -2.26
N ILE A 11 3.85 -7.46 -2.23
CA ILE A 11 4.51 -7.98 -3.44
C ILE A 11 3.56 -8.91 -4.21
N ALA A 12 2.95 -9.87 -3.51
CA ALA A 12 2.01 -10.80 -4.13
C ALA A 12 0.79 -10.08 -4.71
N CYS A 13 0.30 -9.04 -4.02
CA CYS A 13 -0.84 -8.24 -4.44
C CYS A 13 -0.54 -7.47 -5.74
N ALA A 14 0.62 -6.80 -5.83
CA ALA A 14 1.02 -6.07 -7.02
C ALA A 14 1.17 -7.02 -8.24
N LYS A 15 1.84 -8.15 -8.05
CA LYS A 15 1.99 -9.20 -9.08
C LYS A 15 0.64 -9.69 -9.57
N TYR A 16 -0.25 -10.05 -8.66
CA TYR A 16 -1.59 -10.55 -8.98
C TYR A 16 -2.42 -9.53 -9.77
N ARG A 17 -2.37 -8.24 -9.39
CA ARG A 17 -3.12 -7.19 -10.09
C ARG A 17 -2.67 -7.01 -11.54
N TYR A 18 -1.37 -7.16 -11.82
CA TYR A 18 -0.88 -7.09 -13.18
C TYR A 18 -1.13 -8.38 -13.97
N GLU A 19 -0.70 -9.53 -13.45
CA GLU A 19 -0.76 -10.79 -14.20
C GLU A 19 -2.18 -11.34 -14.36
N SER A 20 -3.00 -11.24 -13.32
CA SER A 20 -4.33 -11.87 -13.29
C SER A 20 -5.45 -10.88 -13.63
N LEU A 21 -5.33 -9.63 -13.20
CA LEU A 21 -6.36 -8.60 -13.44
C LEU A 21 -6.03 -7.69 -14.62
N HIS A 22 -4.85 -7.85 -15.23
CA HIS A 22 -4.39 -7.06 -16.38
C HIS A 22 -4.49 -5.54 -16.12
N ALA A 23 -4.15 -5.11 -14.91
CA ALA A 23 -4.21 -3.69 -14.56
C ALA A 23 -3.15 -2.89 -15.34
N ASP A 24 -3.61 -1.88 -16.09
CA ASP A 24 -2.73 -0.90 -16.73
C ASP A 24 -2.23 0.18 -15.76
N ARG A 25 -2.91 0.33 -14.60
CA ARG A 25 -2.59 1.29 -13.55
C ARG A 25 -3.15 0.83 -12.21
N VAL A 26 -2.39 1.00 -11.13
CA VAL A 26 -2.82 0.60 -9.78
C VAL A 26 -2.73 1.77 -8.81
N LEU A 27 -3.86 2.11 -8.20
CA LEU A 27 -3.97 3.21 -7.23
C LEU A 27 -4.11 2.65 -5.81
N TYR A 28 -3.25 3.11 -4.91
CA TYR A 28 -3.25 2.75 -3.50
C TYR A 28 -3.65 3.97 -2.66
N TYR A 29 -4.87 3.98 -2.16
CA TYR A 29 -5.34 4.96 -1.18
C TYR A 29 -5.00 4.48 0.23
N ILE A 30 -3.85 4.89 0.74
CA ILE A 30 -3.30 4.41 2.01
C ILE A 30 -2.80 5.61 2.85
N ASP A 31 -2.81 5.47 4.16
CA ASP A 31 -2.26 6.47 5.07
C ASP A 31 -0.78 6.76 4.78
N SER A 32 -0.38 8.04 4.81
CA SER A 32 0.98 8.47 4.47
C SER A 32 2.09 7.78 5.29
N ARG A 33 1.79 7.32 6.51
CA ARG A 33 2.74 6.60 7.38
C ARG A 33 3.22 5.27 6.78
N GLN A 34 2.47 4.69 5.83
CA GLN A 34 2.83 3.44 5.14
C GLN A 34 3.68 3.66 3.88
N HIS A 35 4.01 4.92 3.54
CA HIS A 35 4.71 5.22 2.31
C HIS A 35 6.01 4.42 2.14
N GLN A 36 6.88 4.42 3.15
CA GLN A 36 8.16 3.72 3.07
C GLN A 36 7.99 2.21 2.89
N HIS A 37 6.98 1.62 3.53
CA HIS A 37 6.68 0.20 3.40
C HIS A 37 6.31 -0.18 1.96
N LEU A 38 5.39 0.59 1.37
CA LEU A 38 4.95 0.40 -0.01
C LEU A 38 6.10 0.58 -1.00
N MET A 39 6.92 1.63 -0.83
CA MET A 39 8.06 1.86 -1.73
C MET A 39 9.08 0.72 -1.69
N GLN A 40 9.34 0.15 -0.50
CA GLN A 40 10.24 -1.00 -0.36
C GLN A 40 9.70 -2.25 -1.06
N ALA A 41 8.40 -2.55 -0.88
CA ALA A 41 7.75 -3.66 -1.57
C ALA A 41 7.75 -3.47 -3.09
N TRP A 42 7.43 -2.26 -3.58
CA TRP A 42 7.41 -1.97 -5.01
C TRP A 42 8.79 -1.98 -5.65
N ALA A 43 9.84 -1.55 -4.93
CA ALA A 43 11.21 -1.71 -5.41
C ALA A 43 11.57 -3.17 -5.66
N ILE A 44 11.08 -4.10 -4.81
CA ILE A 44 11.25 -5.54 -5.01
C ILE A 44 10.42 -6.02 -6.21
N VAL A 45 9.16 -5.60 -6.32
CA VAL A 45 8.27 -5.91 -7.46
C VAL A 45 8.91 -5.52 -8.79
N ARG A 46 9.51 -4.32 -8.87
CA ARG A 46 10.21 -3.83 -10.06
C ARG A 46 11.47 -4.63 -10.35
N LYS A 47 12.32 -4.86 -9.34
CA LYS A 47 13.55 -5.67 -9.49
C LYS A 47 13.25 -7.11 -9.92
N ALA A 48 12.14 -7.68 -9.47
CA ALA A 48 11.70 -9.02 -9.83
C ALA A 48 10.98 -9.09 -11.19
N GLY A 49 10.70 -7.95 -11.83
CA GLY A 49 9.98 -7.88 -13.11
C GLY A 49 8.51 -8.30 -13.03
N TYR A 50 7.90 -8.30 -11.82
CA TYR A 50 6.51 -8.72 -11.64
C TYR A 50 5.48 -7.73 -12.20
N VAL A 51 5.84 -6.45 -12.25
CA VAL A 51 5.02 -5.41 -12.87
C VAL A 51 5.95 -4.50 -13.68
N PRO A 52 5.69 -4.26 -14.97
CA PRO A 52 6.54 -3.41 -15.80
C PRO A 52 6.46 -1.94 -15.39
N GLU A 53 7.48 -1.15 -15.69
CA GLU A 53 7.52 0.30 -15.40
C GLU A 53 6.42 1.09 -16.13
N SER A 54 5.88 0.56 -17.22
CA SER A 54 4.76 1.16 -17.95
C SER A 54 3.45 1.15 -17.17
N VAL A 55 3.31 0.28 -16.15
CA VAL A 55 2.13 0.19 -15.29
C VAL A 55 2.43 0.92 -13.98
N PRO A 56 1.93 2.14 -13.79
CA PRO A 56 2.21 2.92 -12.59
C PRO A 56 1.54 2.32 -11.35
N LEU A 57 2.34 2.21 -10.29
CA LEU A 57 1.88 1.91 -8.93
C LEU A 57 1.91 3.23 -8.15
N GLU A 58 0.74 3.74 -7.78
CA GLU A 58 0.62 5.10 -7.24
C GLU A 58 0.11 5.10 -5.80
N HIS A 59 0.84 5.79 -4.93
CA HIS A 59 0.43 5.98 -3.54
C HIS A 59 -0.35 7.30 -3.40
N HIS A 60 -1.68 7.21 -3.50
CA HIS A 60 -2.61 8.31 -3.28
C HIS A 60 -2.83 8.48 -1.77
N MET A 61 -1.84 9.09 -1.12
CA MET A 61 -1.77 9.11 0.32
C MET A 61 -2.75 10.08 0.96
N PHE A 62 -3.30 9.70 2.11
CA PHE A 62 -4.07 10.60 2.97
C PHE A 62 -3.45 10.71 4.37
N GLY A 63 -3.70 11.84 5.02
CA GLY A 63 -3.26 12.10 6.39
C GLY A 63 -4.21 11.51 7.44
N MET A 64 -3.81 11.60 8.71
CA MET A 64 -4.66 11.15 9.81
C MET A 64 -5.91 12.02 9.94
N MET A 65 -7.04 11.40 10.25
CA MET A 65 -8.20 12.12 10.76
C MET A 65 -7.91 12.56 12.20
N LEU A 66 -7.98 13.86 12.44
CA LEU A 66 -7.76 14.45 13.76
C LEU A 66 -9.09 14.85 14.40
N GLY A 67 -9.19 14.70 15.72
CA GLY A 67 -10.24 15.28 16.53
C GLY A 67 -10.07 16.79 16.68
N LYS A 68 -11.03 17.45 17.34
CA LYS A 68 -10.95 18.89 17.66
C LYS A 68 -9.73 19.25 18.53
N ASP A 69 -9.17 18.27 19.23
CA ASP A 69 -7.99 18.37 20.07
C ASP A 69 -6.67 18.15 19.31
N GLY A 70 -6.72 17.96 17.98
CA GLY A 70 -5.54 17.72 17.15
C GLY A 70 -4.91 16.33 17.32
N LYS A 71 -5.54 15.44 18.08
CA LYS A 71 -5.09 14.05 18.27
C LYS A 71 -5.79 13.11 17.30
N PRO A 72 -5.27 11.89 17.07
CA PRO A 72 -5.96 10.89 16.24
C PRO A 72 -7.42 10.74 16.69
N PHE A 73 -8.33 10.83 15.72
CA PHE A 73 -9.76 10.77 15.98
C PHE A 73 -10.11 9.49 16.73
N LYS A 74 -10.84 9.66 17.84
CA LYS A 74 -11.39 8.58 18.65
C LYS A 74 -12.85 8.90 18.94
N THR A 75 -13.67 7.86 18.95
CA THR A 75 -15.04 7.95 19.45
C THR A 75 -15.04 8.34 20.94
N PRO A 76 -16.15 8.87 21.49
CA PRO A 76 -16.25 9.23 22.90
C PRO A 76 -15.95 8.07 23.88
N ARG A 77 -16.05 6.82 23.42
CA ARG A 77 -15.71 5.62 24.20
C ARG A 77 -14.23 5.23 24.13
N GLY A 78 -13.40 6.05 23.49
CA GLY A 78 -11.95 5.86 23.42
C GLY A 78 -11.44 4.91 22.33
N TRP A 79 -12.35 4.40 21.46
CA TRP A 79 -12.02 3.61 20.28
C TRP A 79 -11.91 4.48 19.05
#